data_AF-A0A7C1ZTQ5-F1
#
_entry.id   AF-A0A7C1ZTQ5-F1
#
_cell.length_a   1.000
_cell.length_b   1.000
_cell.length_c   1.000
_cell.angle_alpha   90.00
_cell.angle_beta   90.00
_cell.angle_gamma   90.00
#
_symmetry.space_group_name_H-M   'P 1'
#
loop_
_entity.id
_entity.type
_entity.pdbx_description
1 polymer ?
#
loop_
_entity_poly.entity_id
_entity_poly.type
_entity_poly.pdbx_seq_one_letter_code
_entity_poly.pdbx_strand_id
1 'polypeptide(L)'
;MVPRGERSSNAPDLLDNLQAWHENNYDTCLLHSNLAFPLLKKLSDVGDPVAKIVFKEEIIKRLRKGYDPITQYLLDNNYHAYLTREELINNVLVPQEAEILKEIENVTNMEYGIVDSGFSRYMWDEDQYEAHFTVREGYITRLEFISNDEHTFPESMKGLHDLKILEIIIEYEMTRFPEPLPKLESLEELSITNWGAVKNTITSFDQFPNLKRLYISGAYEFLLGAIFNSKSLELISINDKRIDKMPDSIESLRKIIEKKTQNLKDI
;
A
#
# COMPACT_ATOMS: atom_id res chain seq x y z
N MET A 1 32.43 -45.55 24.73
CA MET A 1 31.48 -45.18 25.80
C MET A 1 31.89 -43.80 26.29
N VAL A 2 31.31 -42.75 25.72
CA VAL A 2 31.63 -41.36 26.09
C VAL A 2 30.71 -40.98 27.25
N PRO A 3 31.22 -40.45 28.39
CA PRO A 3 30.37 -40.13 29.52
C PRO A 3 29.45 -38.97 29.15
N ARG A 4 28.14 -39.18 29.26
CA ARG A 4 27.17 -38.08 29.24
C ARG A 4 27.41 -37.25 30.49
N GLY A 5 27.87 -36.02 30.29
CA GLY A 5 27.92 -35.01 31.35
C GLY A 5 26.54 -34.79 31.94
N GLU A 6 26.50 -34.70 33.26
CA GLU A 6 25.30 -34.48 34.06
C GLU A 6 24.57 -33.20 33.60
N ARG A 7 23.30 -33.35 33.25
CA ARG A 7 22.42 -32.28 32.76
C ARG A 7 21.84 -31.53 33.95
N SER A 8 22.39 -30.37 34.28
CA SER A 8 21.80 -29.43 35.24
C SER A 8 21.44 -28.11 34.55
N SER A 9 20.25 -28.06 33.94
CA SER A 9 19.59 -26.81 33.55
C SER A 9 18.15 -27.15 33.18
N ASN A 10 17.16 -26.57 33.88
CA ASN A 10 15.74 -26.67 33.51
C ASN A 10 15.35 -25.73 32.36
N ALA A 11 16.33 -25.17 31.62
CA ALA A 11 16.08 -24.52 30.34
C ALA A 11 16.24 -25.57 29.23
N PRO A 12 15.26 -25.74 28.31
CA PRO A 12 15.45 -26.62 27.16
C PRO A 12 16.72 -26.21 26.41
N ASP A 13 17.60 -27.18 26.16
CA ASP A 13 18.87 -26.93 25.48
C ASP A 13 18.56 -26.32 24.10
N LEU A 14 19.36 -25.34 23.66
CA LEU A 14 19.22 -24.73 22.34
C LEU A 14 19.26 -25.81 21.24
N LEU A 15 20.04 -26.88 21.48
CA LEU A 15 20.09 -28.08 20.65
C LEU A 15 18.76 -28.84 20.59
N ASP A 16 18.11 -29.05 21.74
CA ASP A 16 16.81 -29.73 21.81
C ASP A 16 15.72 -28.90 21.09
N ASN A 17 15.78 -27.56 21.21
CA ASN A 17 14.86 -26.67 20.49
C ASN A 17 15.11 -26.64 18.98
N LEU A 18 16.38 -26.64 18.54
CA LEU A 18 16.72 -26.72 17.11
C LEU A 18 16.32 -28.06 16.49
N GLN A 19 16.47 -29.16 17.24
CA GLN A 19 16.03 -30.47 16.81
C GLN A 19 14.50 -30.53 16.70
N ALA A 20 13.77 -30.07 17.72
CA ALA A 20 12.31 -29.99 17.69
C ALA A 20 11.81 -29.10 16.55
N TRP A 21 12.48 -27.97 16.28
CA TRP A 21 12.18 -27.09 15.16
C TRP A 21 12.32 -27.79 13.81
N HIS A 22 13.42 -28.51 13.58
CA HIS A 22 13.62 -29.26 12.34
C HIS A 22 12.64 -30.43 12.19
N GLU A 23 12.41 -31.20 13.26
CA GLU A 23 11.49 -32.35 13.27
C GLU A 23 10.02 -31.95 13.04
N ASN A 24 9.66 -30.69 13.33
CA ASN A 24 8.34 -30.13 13.08
C ASN A 24 8.32 -29.22 11.84
N ASN A 25 9.08 -29.57 10.81
CA ASN A 25 9.10 -28.87 9.51
C ASN A 25 9.33 -27.36 9.64
N TYR A 26 10.28 -26.96 10.49
CA TYR A 26 10.67 -25.57 10.69
C TYR A 26 9.58 -24.66 11.29
N ASP A 27 8.64 -25.20 12.09
CA ASP A 27 7.62 -24.40 12.79
C ASP A 27 8.22 -23.22 13.55
N THR A 28 8.00 -22.01 13.06
CA THR A 28 8.59 -20.78 13.59
C THR A 28 8.11 -20.42 15.00
N CYS A 29 7.15 -21.16 15.56
CA CYS A 29 6.72 -21.03 16.96
C CYS A 29 7.64 -21.76 17.95
N LEU A 30 8.45 -22.72 17.49
CA LEU A 30 9.33 -23.55 18.33
C LEU A 30 10.70 -22.91 18.61
N LEU A 31 11.03 -21.83 17.90
CA LEU A 31 12.23 -21.02 18.11
C LEU A 31 11.86 -19.55 18.19
N HIS A 32 12.63 -18.79 18.96
CA HIS A 32 12.48 -17.33 18.97
C HIS A 32 12.68 -16.77 17.55
N SER A 33 11.84 -15.83 17.12
CA SER A 33 11.81 -15.29 15.76
C SER A 33 13.16 -14.77 15.26
N ASN A 34 13.94 -14.12 16.14
CA ASN A 34 15.30 -13.64 15.89
C ASN A 34 16.30 -14.75 15.47
N LEU A 35 16.00 -16.02 15.74
CA LEU A 35 16.81 -17.16 15.33
C LEU A 35 16.10 -17.97 14.23
N ALA A 36 14.80 -18.21 14.37
CA ALA A 36 14.01 -19.00 13.43
C ALA A 36 14.06 -18.45 12.00
N PHE A 37 13.80 -17.15 11.84
CA PHE A 37 13.67 -16.53 10.51
C PHE A 37 15.02 -16.45 9.75
N PRO A 38 16.14 -16.03 10.38
CA PRO A 38 17.45 -16.05 9.72
C PRO A 38 17.97 -17.47 9.41
N LEU A 39 17.70 -18.46 10.26
CA LEU A 39 18.07 -19.85 9.98
C LEU A 39 17.27 -20.41 8.79
N LEU A 40 15.96 -20.15 8.78
CA LEU A 40 15.07 -20.55 7.70
C LEU A 40 15.48 -19.93 6.35
N LYS A 41 15.87 -18.65 6.36
CA LYS A 41 16.49 -17.99 5.20
C LYS A 41 17.74 -18.73 4.72
N LYS A 42 18.70 -18.99 5.62
CA LYS A 42 19.96 -19.67 5.27
C LYS A 42 19.72 -21.06 4.69
N LEU A 43 18.82 -21.84 5.27
CA LEU A 43 18.45 -23.17 4.76
C LEU A 43 17.80 -23.08 3.36
N SER A 44 16.96 -22.07 3.15
CA SER A 44 16.36 -21.79 1.85
C SER A 44 17.41 -21.43 0.81
N ASP A 45 18.38 -20.57 1.18
CA ASP A 45 19.47 -20.12 0.31
C ASP A 45 20.39 -21.28 -0.11
N VAL A 46 20.68 -22.24 0.79
CA VAL A 46 21.49 -23.43 0.45
C VAL A 46 20.71 -24.53 -0.27
N GLY A 47 19.40 -24.35 -0.47
CA GLY A 47 18.60 -25.22 -1.32
C GLY A 47 17.72 -26.25 -0.63
N ASP A 48 17.53 -26.19 0.70
CA ASP A 48 16.64 -27.12 1.40
C ASP A 48 15.19 -26.93 0.91
N PRO A 49 14.54 -27.97 0.35
CA PRO A 49 13.23 -27.84 -0.30
C PRO A 49 12.11 -27.52 0.69
N VAL A 50 12.16 -28.06 1.92
CA VAL A 50 11.15 -27.80 2.94
C VAL A 50 11.32 -26.40 3.50
N ALA A 51 12.56 -25.98 3.76
CA ALA A 51 12.87 -24.64 4.23
C ALA A 51 12.41 -23.58 3.24
N LYS A 52 12.64 -23.79 1.93
CA LYS A 52 12.16 -22.88 0.88
C LYS A 52 10.65 -22.65 0.93
N ILE A 53 9.88 -23.72 1.10
CA ILE A 53 8.42 -23.64 1.17
C ILE A 53 8.01 -22.84 2.40
N VAL A 54 8.47 -23.26 3.58
CA VAL A 54 8.10 -22.64 4.86
C VAL A 54 8.57 -21.18 4.92
N PHE A 55 9.72 -20.86 4.32
CA PHE A 55 10.22 -19.49 4.25
C PHE A 55 9.30 -18.58 3.44
N LYS A 56 8.88 -19.02 2.25
CA LYS A 56 7.91 -18.28 1.44
C LYS A 56 6.60 -18.08 2.17
N GLU A 57 6.06 -19.14 2.80
CA GLU A 57 4.82 -19.05 3.59
C GLU A 57 4.93 -18.05 4.73
N GLU A 58 6.07 -18.01 5.43
CA GLU A 58 6.31 -17.08 6.52
C GLU A 58 6.51 -15.64 6.04
N ILE A 59 7.07 -15.40 4.85
CA ILE A 59 7.09 -14.09 4.20
C ILE A 59 5.65 -13.66 3.85
N ILE A 60 4.91 -14.51 3.13
CA ILE A 60 3.51 -14.27 2.73
C ILE A 60 2.65 -13.92 3.95
N LYS A 61 2.73 -14.72 5.01
CA LYS A 61 1.98 -14.53 6.26
C LYS A 61 2.26 -13.16 6.89
N ARG A 62 3.51 -12.70 6.91
CA ARG A 62 3.89 -11.40 7.48
C ARG A 62 3.45 -10.23 6.60
N LEU A 63 3.63 -10.34 5.27
CA LEU A 63 3.15 -9.34 4.31
C LEU A 63 1.62 -9.22 4.37
N ARG A 64 0.89 -10.35 4.40
CA ARG A 64 -0.57 -10.39 4.55
C ARG A 64 -1.04 -9.69 5.81
N LYS A 65 -0.33 -9.85 6.93
CA LYS A 65 -0.66 -9.16 8.19
C LYS A 65 -0.50 -7.65 8.09
N GLY A 66 0.49 -7.17 7.33
CA GLY A 66 0.63 -5.75 7.04
C GLY A 66 1.06 -4.91 8.24
N TYR A 67 1.76 -5.48 9.23
CA TYR A 67 2.30 -4.70 10.34
C TYR A 67 3.55 -3.93 9.89
N ASP A 68 3.46 -2.60 9.83
CA ASP A 68 4.43 -1.76 9.10
C ASP A 68 5.89 -2.03 9.45
N PRO A 69 6.32 -2.11 10.72
CA PRO A 69 7.73 -2.36 11.03
C PRO A 69 8.25 -3.70 10.50
N ILE A 70 7.38 -4.71 10.41
CA ILE A 70 7.72 -6.01 9.82
C ILE A 70 7.67 -5.93 8.29
N THR A 71 6.65 -5.29 7.71
CA THR A 71 6.55 -5.12 6.26
C THR A 71 7.77 -4.37 5.74
N GLN A 72 8.11 -3.22 6.33
CA GLN A 72 9.30 -2.43 5.99
C GLN A 72 10.58 -3.26 6.12
N TYR A 73 10.78 -3.95 7.25
CA TYR A 73 11.93 -4.86 7.40
C TYR A 73 12.00 -5.92 6.29
N LEU A 74 10.86 -6.47 5.86
CA LEU A 74 10.83 -7.46 4.79
C LEU A 74 11.21 -6.86 3.43
N LEU A 75 10.76 -5.64 3.16
CA LEU A 75 11.02 -4.91 1.91
C LEU A 75 12.47 -4.44 1.83
N ASP A 76 12.99 -3.80 2.88
CA ASP A 76 14.37 -3.29 2.96
C ASP A 76 15.42 -4.39 2.76
N ASN A 77 15.09 -5.62 3.20
CA ASN A 77 15.96 -6.79 3.05
C ASN A 77 15.65 -7.63 1.80
N ASN A 78 14.80 -7.11 0.90
CA ASN A 78 14.42 -7.73 -0.38
C ASN A 78 13.85 -9.15 -0.24
N TYR A 79 13.13 -9.44 0.84
CA TYR A 79 12.55 -10.78 1.04
C TYR A 79 11.39 -11.07 0.09
N HIS A 80 10.74 -10.04 -0.44
CA HIS A 80 9.68 -10.21 -1.45
C HIS A 80 10.19 -10.85 -2.75
N ALA A 81 11.47 -10.70 -3.09
CA ALA A 81 12.09 -11.33 -4.26
C ALA A 81 12.18 -12.87 -4.19
N TYR A 82 11.88 -13.48 -3.04
CA TYR A 82 11.74 -14.94 -2.93
C TYR A 82 10.38 -15.44 -3.44
N LEU A 83 9.43 -14.55 -3.68
CA LEU A 83 8.09 -14.87 -4.17
C LEU A 83 8.00 -14.56 -5.66
N THR A 84 7.32 -15.41 -6.43
CA THR A 84 6.87 -15.02 -7.78
C THR A 84 5.74 -13.98 -7.67
N ARG A 85 5.45 -13.25 -8.76
CA ARG A 85 4.30 -12.33 -8.82
C ARG A 85 3.00 -13.03 -8.43
N GLU A 86 2.76 -14.22 -8.98
CA GLU A 86 1.58 -15.02 -8.66
C GLU A 86 1.53 -15.44 -7.20
N GLU A 87 2.67 -15.86 -6.61
CA GLU A 87 2.73 -16.22 -5.20
C GLU A 87 2.44 -15.02 -4.31
N LEU A 88 3.01 -13.86 -4.61
CA LEU A 88 2.78 -12.63 -3.86
C LEU A 88 1.31 -12.22 -3.93
N ILE A 89 0.75 -12.11 -5.12
CA ILE A 89 -0.61 -11.60 -5.29
C ILE A 89 -1.66 -12.57 -4.75
N ASN A 90 -1.61 -13.84 -5.15
CA ASN A 90 -2.66 -14.80 -4.81
C ASN A 90 -2.65 -15.22 -3.34
N ASN A 91 -1.50 -15.11 -2.66
CA ASN A 91 -1.37 -15.57 -1.27
C ASN A 91 -1.27 -14.43 -0.25
N VAL A 92 -0.85 -13.23 -0.63
CA VAL A 92 -0.90 -12.06 0.27
C VAL A 92 -2.32 -11.51 0.33
N LEU A 93 -2.99 -11.37 -0.81
CA LEU A 93 -4.35 -10.83 -0.88
C LEU A 93 -5.43 -11.89 -0.69
N VAL A 94 -6.63 -11.47 -0.32
CA VAL A 94 -7.82 -12.30 -0.48
C VAL A 94 -8.13 -12.47 -1.98
N PRO A 95 -8.74 -13.61 -2.41
CA PRO A 95 -8.91 -13.92 -3.83
C PRO A 95 -9.61 -12.81 -4.63
N GLN A 96 -10.63 -12.17 -4.06
CA GLN A 96 -11.36 -11.11 -4.73
C GLN A 96 -10.47 -9.89 -5.04
N GLU A 97 -9.64 -9.46 -4.09
CA GLU A 97 -8.76 -8.32 -4.31
C GLU A 97 -7.55 -8.64 -5.17
N ALA A 98 -7.08 -9.89 -5.13
CA ALA A 98 -6.06 -10.36 -6.07
C ALA A 98 -6.54 -10.18 -7.53
N GLU A 99 -7.80 -10.51 -7.83
CA GLU A 99 -8.36 -10.31 -9.17
C GLU A 99 -8.56 -8.82 -9.51
N ILE A 100 -9.01 -8.00 -8.56
CA ILE A 100 -9.13 -6.55 -8.76
C ILE A 100 -7.76 -5.94 -9.07
N LEU A 101 -6.72 -6.31 -8.31
CA LEU A 101 -5.38 -5.79 -8.52
C LEU A 101 -4.85 -6.21 -9.90
N LYS A 102 -4.99 -7.49 -10.30
CA LYS A 102 -4.61 -7.94 -11.65
C LYS A 102 -5.32 -7.17 -12.76
N GLU A 103 -6.60 -6.84 -12.59
CA GLU A 103 -7.33 -6.00 -13.55
C GLU A 103 -6.73 -4.60 -13.63
N ILE A 104 -6.38 -3.98 -12.49
CA ILE A 104 -5.67 -2.70 -12.45
C ILE A 104 -4.31 -2.82 -13.16
N GLU A 105 -3.52 -3.85 -12.88
CA GLU A 105 -2.20 -4.07 -13.52
C GLU A 105 -2.33 -4.16 -15.04
N ASN A 106 -3.35 -4.87 -15.52
CA ASN A 106 -3.62 -5.02 -16.95
C ASN A 106 -4.02 -3.69 -17.60
N VAL A 107 -4.85 -2.90 -16.92
CA VAL A 107 -5.34 -1.61 -17.44
C VAL A 107 -4.24 -0.55 -17.45
N THR A 108 -3.40 -0.50 -16.42
CA THR A 108 -2.29 0.48 -16.36
C THR A 108 -1.02 -0.02 -17.04
N ASN A 109 -0.97 -1.31 -17.41
CA ASN A 109 0.21 -2.00 -17.92
C ASN A 109 1.43 -1.86 -16.99
N MET A 110 1.20 -2.04 -15.68
CA MET A 110 2.21 -1.84 -14.63
C MET A 110 2.11 -2.94 -13.58
N GLU A 111 3.26 -3.36 -13.06
CA GLU A 111 3.31 -4.21 -11.86
C GLU A 111 3.30 -3.34 -10.60
N TYR A 112 2.45 -3.72 -9.65
CA TYR A 112 2.28 -3.00 -8.39
C TYR A 112 3.08 -3.65 -7.26
N GLY A 113 3.95 -2.88 -6.61
CA GLY A 113 4.76 -3.29 -5.46
C GLY A 113 4.02 -3.15 -4.14
N ILE A 114 4.23 -4.08 -3.21
CA ILE A 114 3.71 -3.93 -1.85
C ILE A 114 4.61 -2.98 -1.05
N VAL A 115 4.01 -2.05 -0.33
CA VAL A 115 4.69 -1.09 0.56
C VAL A 115 3.99 -1.00 1.92
N ASP A 116 4.72 -0.60 2.95
CA ASP A 116 4.13 -0.28 4.24
C ASP A 116 3.43 1.09 4.24
N SER A 117 2.69 1.41 5.30
CA SER A 117 1.91 2.66 5.35
C SER A 117 2.76 3.93 5.51
N GLY A 118 4.03 3.83 5.88
CA GLY A 118 4.98 4.95 5.94
C GLY A 118 5.66 5.25 4.61
N PHE A 119 5.35 4.51 3.54
CA PHE A 119 5.95 4.71 2.22
C PHE A 119 5.74 6.11 1.67
N SER A 120 6.82 6.69 1.15
CA SER A 120 6.82 7.97 0.44
C SER A 120 7.63 7.83 -0.83
N ARG A 121 6.99 8.11 -1.97
CA ARG A 121 7.59 8.06 -3.31
C ARG A 121 8.86 8.92 -3.44
N TYR A 122 9.03 9.94 -2.60
CA TYR A 122 10.21 10.82 -2.61
C TYR A 122 11.45 10.24 -1.90
N MET A 123 11.35 9.03 -1.31
CA MET A 123 12.43 8.42 -0.53
C MET A 123 13.07 7.19 -1.19
N TRP A 124 12.55 6.72 -2.34
CA TRP A 124 12.93 5.44 -2.95
C TRP A 124 13.30 5.69 -4.44
N ASP A 125 14.60 5.84 -4.73
CA ASP A 125 15.14 6.13 -6.08
C ASP A 125 15.43 4.84 -6.88
N GLU A 126 15.19 3.65 -6.29
CA GLU A 126 15.52 2.33 -6.84
C GLU A 126 14.37 1.31 -6.75
N ASP A 127 13.11 1.76 -6.81
CA ASP A 127 11.98 0.83 -6.82
C ASP A 127 11.87 0.07 -8.15
N GLN A 128 11.73 -1.25 -8.07
CA GLN A 128 11.48 -2.11 -9.23
C GLN A 128 10.05 -1.98 -9.76
N TYR A 129 9.16 -1.38 -8.97
CA TYR A 129 7.74 -1.24 -9.30
C TYR A 129 7.42 0.23 -9.59
N GLU A 130 6.63 0.46 -10.64
CA GLU A 130 6.22 1.80 -11.04
C GLU A 130 5.07 2.33 -10.15
N ALA A 131 4.29 1.43 -9.55
CA ALA A 131 3.15 1.75 -8.72
C ALA A 131 3.08 0.87 -7.47
N HIS A 132 2.37 1.32 -6.43
CA HIS A 132 2.41 0.66 -5.11
C HIS A 132 1.04 0.47 -4.44
N PHE A 133 0.97 -0.49 -3.53
CA PHE A 133 -0.20 -0.75 -2.69
C PHE A 133 0.19 -1.23 -1.28
N THR A 134 -0.69 -1.03 -0.30
CA THR A 134 -0.49 -1.49 1.08
C THR A 134 -1.62 -2.44 1.48
N VAL A 135 -1.26 -3.51 2.19
CA VAL A 135 -2.18 -4.56 2.63
C VAL A 135 -2.29 -4.60 4.15
N ARG A 136 -3.49 -4.91 4.67
CA ARG A 136 -3.75 -5.27 6.08
C ARG A 136 -4.69 -6.46 6.10
N GLU A 137 -4.29 -7.53 6.80
CA GLU A 137 -5.06 -8.78 6.89
C GLU A 137 -5.50 -9.37 5.53
N GLY A 138 -4.72 -9.11 4.48
CA GLY A 138 -5.01 -9.54 3.11
C GLY A 138 -5.94 -8.62 2.31
N TYR A 139 -6.28 -7.45 2.86
CA TYR A 139 -7.09 -6.43 2.21
C TYR A 139 -6.27 -5.18 1.86
N ILE A 140 -6.51 -4.58 0.69
CA ILE A 140 -5.84 -3.39 0.17
C ILE A 140 -6.40 -2.18 0.91
N THR A 141 -5.53 -1.48 1.61
CA THR A 141 -5.89 -0.31 2.44
C THR A 141 -5.37 1.00 1.87
N ARG A 142 -4.32 0.94 1.07
CA ARG A 142 -3.80 2.05 0.25
C ARG A 142 -3.50 1.53 -1.14
N LEU A 143 -3.86 2.29 -2.15
CA LEU A 143 -3.63 1.95 -3.55
C LEU A 143 -3.23 3.21 -4.30
N GLU A 144 -2.16 3.09 -5.07
CA GLU A 144 -1.81 4.07 -6.08
C GLU A 144 -2.51 3.71 -7.41
N PHE A 145 -2.80 4.69 -8.25
CA PHE A 145 -3.33 4.47 -9.59
C PHE A 145 -2.68 5.47 -10.52
N ILE A 146 -1.95 4.96 -11.51
CA ILE A 146 -1.22 5.78 -12.46
C ILE A 146 -2.03 5.88 -13.75
N SER A 147 -2.49 7.10 -14.05
CA SER A 147 -3.12 7.46 -15.31
C SER A 147 -2.05 7.91 -16.28
N ASN A 148 -1.58 6.96 -17.09
CA ASN A 148 -0.55 7.15 -18.13
C ASN A 148 -1.11 7.14 -19.55
N ASP A 149 -2.40 6.82 -19.73
CA ASP A 149 -3.12 6.81 -21.00
C ASP A 149 -4.63 7.04 -20.73
N GLU A 150 -5.46 7.09 -21.77
CA GLU A 150 -6.91 7.34 -21.70
C GLU A 150 -7.74 6.17 -21.11
N HIS A 151 -7.08 5.22 -20.43
CA HIS A 151 -7.75 4.16 -19.70
C HIS A 151 -8.58 4.71 -18.53
N THR A 152 -9.65 4.00 -18.19
CA THR A 152 -10.54 4.35 -17.07
C THR A 152 -10.29 3.42 -15.89
N PHE A 153 -10.72 3.83 -14.70
CA PHE A 153 -10.70 2.94 -13.54
C PHE A 153 -11.53 1.66 -13.81
N PRO A 154 -11.02 0.48 -13.43
CA PRO A 154 -11.80 -0.75 -13.42
C PRO A 154 -13.04 -0.63 -12.53
N GLU A 155 -14.21 -1.05 -13.02
CA GLU A 155 -15.44 -1.00 -12.21
C GLU A 155 -15.36 -1.94 -11.00
N SER A 156 -14.57 -3.00 -11.09
CA SER A 156 -14.31 -3.95 -9.99
C SER A 156 -13.69 -3.30 -8.75
N MET A 157 -13.04 -2.13 -8.89
CA MET A 157 -12.48 -1.38 -7.75
C MET A 157 -13.53 -1.02 -6.69
N LYS A 158 -14.82 -1.00 -7.03
CA LYS A 158 -15.91 -0.84 -6.04
C LYS A 158 -15.93 -1.95 -4.97
N GLY A 159 -15.26 -3.07 -5.22
CA GLY A 159 -15.09 -4.18 -4.29
C GLY A 159 -13.96 -4.01 -3.27
N LEU A 160 -13.17 -2.92 -3.33
CA LEU A 160 -12.10 -2.62 -2.37
C LEU A 160 -12.69 -1.99 -1.10
N HIS A 161 -13.34 -2.82 -0.27
CA HIS A 161 -14.12 -2.37 0.90
C HIS A 161 -13.28 -1.88 2.09
N ASP A 162 -11.97 -2.10 2.07
CA ASP A 162 -11.04 -1.65 3.10
C ASP A 162 -10.10 -0.54 2.61
N LEU A 163 -10.23 -0.11 1.35
CA LEU A 163 -9.39 0.95 0.78
C LEU A 163 -9.68 2.29 1.46
N LYS A 164 -8.70 2.80 2.21
CA LYS A 164 -8.78 4.06 2.97
C LYS A 164 -8.12 5.22 2.25
N ILE A 165 -7.05 4.93 1.51
CA ILE A 165 -6.22 5.92 0.83
C ILE A 165 -6.11 5.54 -0.64
N LEU A 166 -6.52 6.44 -1.52
CA LEU A 166 -6.33 6.33 -2.96
C LEU A 166 -5.42 7.46 -3.42
N GLU A 167 -4.38 7.11 -4.15
CA GLU A 167 -3.45 8.08 -4.73
C GLU A 167 -3.52 7.99 -6.25
N ILE A 168 -3.87 9.09 -6.90
CA ILE A 168 -3.99 9.15 -8.35
C ILE A 168 -2.81 9.98 -8.86
N ILE A 169 -1.99 9.40 -9.73
CA ILE A 169 -0.98 10.13 -10.49
C ILE A 169 -1.45 10.30 -11.92
N ILE A 170 -1.45 11.53 -12.39
CA ILE A 170 -1.80 11.89 -13.76
C ILE A 170 -0.53 12.33 -14.45
N GLU A 171 -0.09 11.52 -15.40
CA GLU A 171 1.17 11.73 -16.12
C GLU A 171 1.12 12.95 -17.06
N TYR A 172 2.30 13.44 -17.44
CA TYR A 172 2.47 14.67 -18.24
C TYR A 172 1.68 14.68 -19.56
N GLU A 173 1.55 13.53 -20.20
CA GLU A 173 0.89 13.38 -21.50
C GLU A 173 -0.64 13.43 -21.41
N MET A 174 -1.20 13.33 -20.19
CA MET A 174 -2.64 13.28 -19.99
C MET A 174 -3.30 14.64 -20.22
N THR A 175 -4.38 14.63 -21.00
CA THR A 175 -5.24 15.81 -21.24
C THR A 175 -6.62 15.69 -20.60
N ARG A 176 -6.92 14.53 -20.01
CA ARG A 176 -8.20 14.21 -19.36
C ARG A 176 -7.94 13.45 -18.07
N PHE A 177 -8.82 13.65 -17.10
CA PHE A 177 -8.86 12.85 -15.88
C PHE A 177 -9.54 11.50 -16.17
N PRO A 178 -9.03 10.38 -15.62
CA PRO A 178 -9.62 9.05 -15.81
C PRO A 178 -11.01 8.98 -15.14
N GLU A 179 -12.06 8.97 -15.96
CA GLU A 179 -13.46 8.83 -15.53
C GLU A 179 -14.13 7.65 -16.27
N PRO A 180 -15.11 6.95 -15.67
CA PRO A 180 -15.74 7.25 -14.39
C PRO A 180 -14.89 6.83 -13.18
N LEU A 181 -15.06 7.55 -12.05
CA LEU A 181 -14.47 7.17 -10.76
C LEU A 181 -15.29 6.03 -10.12
N PRO A 182 -14.64 4.98 -9.59
CA PRO A 182 -15.33 3.88 -8.94
C PRO A 182 -15.95 4.35 -7.61
N LYS A 183 -17.06 3.73 -7.21
CA LYS A 183 -17.67 4.00 -5.91
C LYS A 183 -16.84 3.32 -4.81
N LEU A 184 -16.10 4.12 -4.05
CA LEU A 184 -15.23 3.64 -2.96
C LEU A 184 -15.81 4.08 -1.62
N GLU A 185 -16.64 3.22 -1.03
CA GLU A 185 -17.38 3.54 0.19
C GLU A 185 -16.47 3.73 1.41
N SER A 186 -15.32 3.05 1.45
CA SER A 186 -14.38 3.10 2.57
C SER A 186 -13.35 4.22 2.49
N LEU A 187 -13.29 4.94 1.36
CA LEU A 187 -12.25 5.91 1.08
C LEU A 187 -12.36 7.12 2.01
N GLU A 188 -11.27 7.42 2.72
CA GLU A 188 -11.19 8.54 3.67
C GLU A 188 -10.23 9.64 3.18
N GLU A 189 -9.27 9.26 2.34
CA GLU A 189 -8.22 10.14 1.83
C GLU A 189 -8.00 9.92 0.33
N LEU A 190 -7.96 11.04 -0.39
CA LEU A 190 -7.66 11.08 -1.81
C LEU A 190 -6.46 12.00 -2.02
N SER A 191 -5.39 11.46 -2.59
CA SER A 191 -4.25 12.24 -3.06
C SER A 191 -4.26 12.28 -4.60
N ILE A 192 -4.08 13.45 -5.19
CA ILE A 192 -3.99 13.62 -6.64
C ILE A 192 -2.69 14.37 -6.95
N THR A 193 -1.78 13.71 -7.66
CA THR A 193 -0.60 14.35 -8.24
C THR A 193 -0.84 14.51 -9.74
N ASN A 194 -0.94 15.75 -10.19
CA ASN A 194 -1.25 16.07 -11.58
C ASN A 194 -0.08 16.78 -12.27
N TRP A 195 0.61 16.04 -13.11
CA TRP A 195 1.66 16.54 -13.99
C TRP A 195 1.15 16.87 -15.39
N GLY A 196 -0.05 16.39 -15.74
CA GLY A 196 -0.70 16.61 -17.03
C GLY A 196 -1.40 17.96 -17.20
N ALA A 197 -2.04 18.11 -18.36
CA ALA A 197 -2.80 19.29 -18.78
C ALA A 197 -4.30 18.96 -18.89
N VAL A 198 -4.87 18.42 -17.81
CA VAL A 198 -6.27 17.99 -17.70
C VAL A 198 -7.26 19.10 -18.04
N LYS A 199 -8.21 18.83 -18.94
CA LYS A 199 -9.20 19.79 -19.44
C LYS A 199 -10.65 19.52 -19.02
N ASN A 200 -11.04 18.26 -18.78
CA ASN A 200 -12.38 17.97 -18.25
C ASN A 200 -12.48 18.45 -16.81
N THR A 201 -13.69 18.73 -16.35
CA THR A 201 -13.97 19.17 -14.98
C THR A 201 -14.74 18.09 -14.23
N ILE A 202 -14.36 17.84 -12.98
CA ILE A 202 -15.06 16.95 -12.06
C ILE A 202 -15.92 17.81 -11.13
N THR A 203 -17.20 17.50 -11.05
CA THR A 203 -18.18 18.35 -10.35
C THR A 203 -18.59 17.81 -8.99
N SER A 204 -18.25 16.56 -8.65
CA SER A 204 -18.62 15.93 -7.38
C SER A 204 -17.62 14.85 -6.92
N PHE A 205 -17.64 14.58 -5.61
CA PHE A 205 -17.00 13.44 -4.96
C PHE A 205 -18.04 12.47 -4.35
N ASP A 206 -19.27 12.45 -4.85
CA ASP A 206 -20.37 11.61 -4.31
C ASP A 206 -20.05 10.10 -4.31
N GLN A 207 -19.16 9.65 -5.20
CA GLN A 207 -18.64 8.29 -5.22
C GLN A 207 -17.78 7.93 -4.00
N PHE A 208 -17.33 8.93 -3.23
CA PHE A 208 -16.50 8.80 -2.03
C PHE A 208 -17.23 9.39 -0.81
N PRO A 209 -18.31 8.74 -0.32
CA PRO A 209 -19.19 9.33 0.70
C PRO A 209 -18.50 9.59 2.04
N ASN A 210 -17.38 8.91 2.32
CA ASN A 210 -16.60 9.05 3.55
C ASN A 210 -15.28 9.84 3.37
N LEU A 211 -15.10 10.50 2.22
CA LEU A 211 -13.88 11.25 1.93
C LEU A 211 -13.75 12.47 2.84
N LYS A 212 -12.69 12.50 3.65
CA LYS A 212 -12.39 13.57 4.61
C LYS A 212 -11.20 14.40 4.22
N ARG A 213 -10.18 13.79 3.59
CA ARG A 213 -8.92 14.45 3.29
C ARG A 213 -8.65 14.45 1.80
N LEU A 214 -8.31 15.61 1.26
CA LEU A 214 -7.92 15.78 -0.14
C LEU A 214 -6.58 16.49 -0.23
N TYR A 215 -5.61 15.81 -0.84
CA TYR A 215 -4.28 16.35 -1.12
C TYR A 215 -4.13 16.49 -2.63
N ILE A 216 -3.72 17.66 -3.12
CA ILE A 216 -3.52 17.92 -4.53
C ILE A 216 -2.14 18.52 -4.74
N SER A 217 -1.39 17.96 -5.68
CA SER A 217 -0.10 18.47 -6.15
C SER A 217 -0.20 18.75 -7.64
N GLY A 218 0.16 19.95 -8.10
CA GLY A 218 0.00 20.37 -9.50
C GLY A 218 -1.38 20.98 -9.81
N ALA A 219 -1.84 20.88 -11.06
CA ALA A 219 -3.10 21.53 -11.49
C ALA A 219 -4.31 20.97 -10.75
N TYR A 220 -5.23 21.86 -10.36
CA TYR A 220 -6.37 21.52 -9.52
C TYR A 220 -7.68 22.16 -10.01
N GLU A 221 -7.64 23.01 -11.03
CA GLU A 221 -8.78 23.78 -11.52
C GLU A 221 -9.95 22.87 -11.94
N PHE A 222 -9.63 21.70 -12.47
CA PHE A 222 -10.61 20.69 -12.85
C PHE A 222 -11.39 20.10 -11.68
N LEU A 223 -10.87 20.19 -10.44
CA LEU A 223 -11.50 19.65 -9.23
C LEU A 223 -12.35 20.68 -8.48
N LEU A 224 -12.33 21.95 -8.89
CA LEU A 224 -12.98 23.03 -8.14
C LEU A 224 -14.46 22.77 -7.88
N GLY A 225 -15.19 22.28 -8.89
CA GLY A 225 -16.61 21.92 -8.74
C GLY A 225 -16.82 20.88 -7.64
N ALA A 226 -16.06 19.78 -7.69
CA ALA A 226 -16.11 18.73 -6.69
C ALA A 226 -15.73 19.22 -5.28
N ILE A 227 -14.70 20.06 -5.18
CA ILE A 227 -14.24 20.64 -3.91
C ILE A 227 -15.31 21.53 -3.28
N PHE A 228 -15.93 22.43 -4.07
CA PHE A 228 -16.96 23.34 -3.57
C PHE A 228 -18.26 22.62 -3.17
N ASN A 229 -18.59 21.54 -3.89
CA ASN A 229 -19.82 20.76 -3.63
C ASN A 229 -19.66 19.72 -2.51
N SER A 230 -18.42 19.39 -2.10
CA SER A 230 -18.18 18.36 -1.10
C SER A 230 -18.67 18.76 0.29
N LYS A 231 -19.51 17.90 0.86
CA LYS A 231 -20.06 18.03 2.23
C LYS A 231 -19.22 17.33 3.30
N SER A 232 -18.39 16.37 2.90
CA SER A 232 -17.65 15.47 3.81
C SER A 232 -16.20 15.91 4.04
N LEU A 233 -15.59 16.65 3.11
CA LEU A 233 -14.19 17.05 3.24
C LEU A 233 -13.96 17.89 4.51
N GLU A 234 -12.97 17.51 5.30
CA GLU A 234 -12.52 18.15 6.54
C GLU A 234 -11.17 18.84 6.33
N LEU A 235 -10.33 18.31 5.43
CA LEU A 235 -9.00 18.85 5.13
C LEU A 235 -8.78 18.88 3.62
N ILE A 236 -8.28 20.01 3.14
CA ILE A 236 -7.83 20.18 1.76
C ILE A 236 -6.45 20.83 1.80
N SER A 237 -5.48 20.21 1.11
CA SER A 237 -4.14 20.74 0.92
C SER A 237 -3.82 20.78 -0.56
N ILE A 238 -3.46 21.95 -1.08
CA ILE A 238 -3.11 22.15 -2.49
C ILE A 238 -1.68 22.68 -2.56
N ASN A 239 -0.82 22.00 -3.30
CA ASN A 239 0.54 22.40 -3.60
C ASN A 239 0.72 22.53 -5.11
N ASP A 240 0.40 23.71 -5.66
CA ASP A 240 0.66 24.02 -7.06
C ASP A 240 1.77 25.06 -7.17
N LYS A 241 2.95 24.61 -7.61
CA LYS A 241 4.13 25.46 -7.80
C LYS A 241 4.00 26.42 -8.99
N ARG A 242 2.94 26.32 -9.79
CA ARG A 242 2.69 27.18 -10.99
C ARG A 242 1.91 28.46 -10.65
N ILE A 243 1.54 28.66 -9.38
CA ILE A 243 0.78 29.83 -8.95
C ILE A 243 1.73 31.03 -8.74
N ASP A 244 2.08 31.75 -9.80
CA ASP A 244 2.72 33.07 -9.71
C ASP A 244 1.70 34.21 -9.48
N LYS A 245 0.41 33.97 -9.73
CA LYS A 245 -0.71 34.86 -9.40
C LYS A 245 -1.88 34.05 -8.88
N MET A 246 -2.19 34.20 -7.60
CA MET A 246 -3.34 33.58 -6.95
C MET A 246 -4.64 34.17 -7.53
N PRO A 247 -5.53 33.36 -8.16
CA PRO A 247 -6.85 33.84 -8.57
C PRO A 247 -7.78 34.02 -7.35
N ASP A 248 -8.78 34.90 -7.47
CA ASP A 248 -9.78 35.21 -6.42
C ASP A 248 -10.56 33.97 -5.92
N SER A 249 -10.61 32.91 -6.73
CA SER A 249 -11.14 31.60 -6.36
C SER A 249 -10.35 30.91 -5.25
N ILE A 250 -9.04 31.16 -5.13
CA ILE A 250 -8.21 30.67 -4.01
C ILE A 250 -8.51 31.44 -2.73
N GLU A 251 -8.78 32.73 -2.74
CA GLU A 251 -9.18 33.47 -1.52
C GLU A 251 -10.47 32.88 -0.93
N SER A 252 -11.37 32.42 -1.80
CA SER A 252 -12.61 31.71 -1.43
C SER A 252 -12.33 30.29 -0.92
N LEU A 253 -11.43 29.54 -1.57
CA LEU A 253 -10.97 28.23 -1.10
C LEU A 253 -10.21 28.34 0.23
N ARG A 254 -9.37 29.35 0.40
CA ARG A 254 -8.60 29.61 1.62
C ARG A 254 -9.54 29.86 2.79
N LYS A 255 -10.63 30.63 2.61
CA LYS A 255 -11.67 30.79 3.65
C LYS A 255 -12.38 29.47 3.99
N ILE A 256 -12.60 28.58 3.01
CA ILE A 256 -13.17 27.24 3.25
C ILE A 256 -12.16 26.34 3.98
N ILE A 257 -10.89 26.36 3.56
CA ILE A 257 -9.78 25.62 4.17
C ILE A 257 -9.57 26.09 5.61
N GLU A 258 -9.45 27.40 5.85
CA GLU A 258 -9.31 28.01 7.19
C GLU A 258 -10.50 27.70 8.09
N LYS A 259 -11.74 27.78 7.56
CA LYS A 259 -12.95 27.41 8.32
C LYS A 259 -13.00 25.93 8.68
N LYS A 260 -12.53 25.04 7.80
CA LYS A 260 -12.47 23.60 8.07
C LYS A 260 -11.32 23.22 8.99
N THR A 261 -10.16 23.89 8.91
CA THR A 261 -9.02 23.69 9.83
C THR A 261 -9.21 24.30 11.22
N GLN A 262 -9.98 25.38 11.37
CA GLN A 262 -10.29 25.96 12.69
C GLN A 262 -11.14 25.01 13.55
N ASN A 263 -12.10 24.30 12.94
CA ASN A 263 -12.95 23.32 13.64
C ASN A 263 -12.18 22.09 14.18
N LEU A 264 -10.98 21.81 13.65
CA LEU A 264 -10.12 20.71 14.10
C LEU A 264 -9.23 21.08 15.30
N LYS A 265 -9.17 22.37 15.70
CA LYS A 265 -8.42 22.82 16.90
C LYS A 265 -9.28 22.91 18.16
N ASP A 266 -10.58 22.72 18.03
CA ASP A 266 -11.57 22.83 19.12
C ASP A 266 -12.06 21.45 19.63
N ILE A 267 -11.30 20.37 19.38
CA ILE A 267 -11.49 19.01 19.91
C ILE A 267 -10.18 18.56 20.56
#